data_AF-A0A0B6YI99-F1
#
_entry.id   AF-A0A0B6YI99-F1
#
_cell.length_a   1.000
_cell.length_b   1.000
_cell.length_c   1.000
_cell.angle_alpha   90.00
_cell.angle_beta   90.00
_cell.angle_gamma   90.00
#
_symmetry.space_group_name_H-M   'P 1'
#
loop_
_entity.id
_entity.type
_entity.pdbx_description
1 polymer ?
#
loop_
_entity_poly.entity_id
_entity_poly.type
_entity_poly.pdbx_seq_one_letter_code
_entity_poly.pdbx_strand_id
1 'polypeptide(L)'
;IADWRDDMKKLLLKTGSTGKQTVFLFSDNQIKDESFMEDVSMILNTGDVPNIFPPDEKADVIEKMQSVVRNEGRKVEATPLAMYNFFTDRVKKHLHIVLAMSPIGDTFRNRLRMFPSLINCCTIDWFQ
;
A
#
# COMPACT_ATOMS: atom_id res chain seq x y z
N ILE A 1 -11.01 -11.98 -6.30
CA ILE A 1 -9.58 -11.70 -6.04
C ILE A 1 -9.00 -10.74 -7.08
N ALA A 2 -9.22 -10.96 -8.39
CA ALA A 2 -8.76 -10.05 -9.45
C ALA A 2 -9.13 -8.58 -9.18
N ASP A 3 -10.41 -8.30 -8.88
CA ASP A 3 -10.88 -6.94 -8.59
C ASP A 3 -10.14 -6.26 -7.42
N TRP A 4 -9.79 -7.03 -6.37
CA TRP A 4 -9.07 -6.51 -5.21
C TRP A 4 -7.66 -6.04 -5.57
N ARG A 5 -6.90 -6.89 -6.28
CA ARG A 5 -5.52 -6.55 -6.68
C ARG A 5 -5.49 -5.42 -7.69
N ASP A 6 -6.48 -5.34 -8.58
CA ASP A 6 -6.63 -4.20 -9.49
C ASP A 6 -6.93 -2.91 -8.74
N ASP A 7 -7.73 -2.95 -7.67
CA ASP A 7 -7.99 -1.77 -6.85
C ASP A 7 -6.76 -1.36 -6.02
N MET A 8 -6.00 -2.31 -5.48
CA MET A 8 -4.73 -2.04 -4.81
C MET A 8 -3.71 -1.42 -5.78
N LYS A 9 -3.62 -1.95 -7.00
CA LYS A 9 -2.78 -1.41 -8.07
C LYS A 9 -3.14 0.05 -8.36
N LYS A 10 -4.43 0.36 -8.57
CA LYS A 10 -4.91 1.74 -8.79
C LYS A 10 -4.58 2.65 -7.60
N LEU A 11 -4.73 2.16 -6.37
CA LEU A 11 -4.42 2.89 -5.14
C LEU A 11 -2.93 3.25 -5.05
N LEU A 12 -2.03 2.29 -5.28
CA LEU A 12 -0.58 2.50 -5.29
C LEU A 12 -0.19 3.49 -6.39
N LEU A 13 -0.71 3.32 -7.62
CA LEU A 13 -0.45 4.23 -8.72
C LEU A 13 -0.90 5.65 -8.42
N LYS A 14 -2.12 5.81 -7.88
CA LYS A 14 -2.67 7.12 -7.53
C LYS A 14 -1.82 7.81 -6.46
N THR A 15 -1.50 7.12 -5.38
CA THR A 15 -0.75 7.71 -4.26
C THR A 15 0.70 8.00 -4.63
N GLY A 16 1.41 7.03 -5.21
CA GLY A 16 2.81 7.20 -5.62
C GLY A 16 2.98 8.23 -6.75
N SER A 17 2.09 8.25 -7.74
CA SER A 17 2.17 9.22 -8.85
C SER A 17 1.80 10.64 -8.45
N THR A 18 0.66 10.81 -7.78
CA THR A 18 0.13 12.16 -7.53
C THR A 18 0.78 12.82 -6.33
N GLY A 19 1.33 12.03 -5.39
CA GLY A 19 1.83 12.56 -4.11
C GLY A 19 0.73 13.21 -3.26
N LYS A 20 -0.54 12.86 -3.49
CA LYS A 20 -1.65 13.36 -2.67
C LYS A 20 -1.90 12.46 -1.48
N GLN A 21 -1.99 13.06 -0.30
CA GLN A 21 -2.39 12.38 0.93
C GLN A 21 -3.74 11.68 0.71
N THR A 22 -3.76 10.37 0.94
CA THR A 22 -4.89 9.50 0.63
C THR A 22 -5.08 8.53 1.79
N VAL A 23 -6.31 8.45 2.28
CA VAL A 23 -6.71 7.44 3.26
C VAL A 23 -7.41 6.30 2.55
N PHE A 24 -6.97 5.08 2.80
CA PHE A 24 -7.66 3.85 2.42
C PHE A 24 -8.33 3.25 3.65
N LEU A 25 -9.65 3.38 3.74
CA LEU A 25 -10.46 2.80 4.80
C LEU A 25 -10.93 1.41 4.37
N PHE A 26 -10.67 0.40 5.20
CA PHE A 26 -11.04 -0.97 4.93
C PHE A 26 -11.65 -1.63 6.17
N SER A 27 -12.89 -2.07 6.05
CA SER A 27 -13.64 -2.69 7.15
C SER A 27 -13.51 -4.21 7.12
N ASP A 28 -13.55 -4.81 8.31
CA ASP A 28 -13.58 -6.27 8.50
C ASP A 28 -14.66 -6.99 7.71
N ASN A 29 -15.83 -6.39 7.52
CA ASN A 29 -16.94 -6.91 6.72
C ASN A 29 -16.60 -7.02 5.22
N GLN A 30 -15.61 -6.29 4.73
CA GLN A 30 -15.14 -6.34 3.34
C GLN A 30 -14.08 -7.41 3.12
N ILE A 31 -13.54 -8.02 4.19
CA ILE A 31 -12.53 -9.07 4.12
C ILE A 31 -13.21 -10.39 3.77
N LYS A 32 -13.24 -10.70 2.47
CA LYS A 32 -13.82 -11.95 1.94
C LYS A 32 -12.82 -13.10 1.93
N ASP A 33 -11.53 -12.79 1.90
CA ASP A 33 -10.43 -13.73 1.76
C ASP A 33 -9.22 -13.22 2.58
N GLU A 34 -8.49 -14.13 3.22
CA GLU A 34 -7.33 -13.77 4.05
C GLU A 34 -6.18 -13.18 3.23
N SER A 35 -6.08 -13.52 1.93
CA SER A 35 -5.12 -12.94 0.99
C SER A 35 -5.23 -11.41 0.89
N PHE A 36 -6.39 -10.82 1.20
CA PHE A 36 -6.54 -9.36 1.19
C PHE A 36 -5.73 -8.75 2.33
N MET A 37 -5.71 -9.41 3.49
CA MET A 37 -4.92 -8.98 4.63
C MET A 37 -3.43 -9.24 4.43
N GLU A 38 -3.06 -10.28 3.68
CA GLU A 38 -1.67 -10.48 3.23
C GLU A 38 -1.20 -9.32 2.37
N ASP A 39 -1.96 -8.92 1.34
CA ASP A 39 -1.62 -7.79 0.49
C ASP A 39 -1.55 -6.47 1.30
N VAL A 40 -2.50 -6.21 2.20
CA VAL A 40 -2.44 -5.05 3.12
C VAL A 40 -1.18 -5.09 3.99
N SER A 41 -0.85 -6.26 4.55
CA SER A 41 0.35 -6.45 5.36
C SER A 41 1.63 -6.16 4.57
N MET A 42 1.68 -6.56 3.29
CA MET A 42 2.81 -6.24 2.41
C MET A 42 2.94 -4.73 2.16
N ILE A 43 1.82 -4.04 1.93
CA ILE A 43 1.81 -2.57 1.76
C ILE A 43 2.28 -1.88 3.06
N LEU A 44 1.81 -2.33 4.22
CA LEU A 44 2.20 -1.76 5.52
C LEU A 44 3.70 -1.91 5.78
N ASN A 45 4.28 -3.08 5.46
CA ASN A 45 5.71 -3.33 5.67
C ASN A 45 6.61 -2.66 4.62
N THR A 46 6.22 -2.75 3.35
CA THR A 46 7.13 -2.47 2.23
C THR A 46 6.68 -1.31 1.35
N GLY A 47 5.43 -0.86 1.45
CA GLY A 47 4.84 0.14 0.54
C GLY A 47 4.52 -0.41 -0.84
N ASP A 48 4.60 -1.73 -1.04
CA ASP A 48 4.38 -2.41 -2.30
C ASP A 48 3.71 -3.78 -2.09
N VAL A 49 3.17 -4.35 -3.16
CA VAL A 49 2.69 -5.74 -3.20
C VAL A 49 3.49 -6.48 -4.28
N PRO A 50 4.21 -7.56 -3.94
CA PRO A 50 4.99 -8.31 -4.92
C PRO A 50 4.15 -8.78 -6.11
N ASN A 51 4.69 -8.61 -7.32
CA ASN A 51 4.07 -9.01 -8.59
C ASN A 51 2.69 -8.38 -8.86
N ILE A 52 2.38 -7.22 -8.25
CA ILE A 52 1.13 -6.50 -8.52
C ILE A 52 1.15 -5.77 -9.88
N PHE A 53 2.34 -5.30 -10.29
CA PHE A 53 2.55 -4.67 -11.60
C PHE A 53 3.20 -5.66 -12.56
N PRO A 54 2.58 -5.94 -13.73
CA PRO A 54 3.27 -6.61 -14.82
C PRO A 54 4.42 -5.75 -15.37
N PRO A 55 5.38 -6.35 -16.11
CA PRO A 55 6.61 -5.67 -16.53
C PRO A 55 6.40 -4.38 -17.32
N ASP A 56 5.37 -4.34 -18.16
CA ASP A 56 4.95 -3.17 -18.95
C ASP A 56 4.44 -2.04 -18.05
N GLU A 57 3.49 -2.32 -17.15
CA GLU A 57 3.00 -1.29 -16.21
C GLU A 57 4.11 -0.80 -15.27
N LYS A 58 5.05 -1.67 -14.89
CA LYS A 58 6.19 -1.28 -14.05
C LYS A 58 7.11 -0.31 -14.79
N ALA A 59 7.31 -0.49 -16.10
CA ALA A 59 8.06 0.44 -16.93
C ALA A 59 7.38 1.81 -16.99
N ASP A 60 6.06 1.86 -17.12
CA ASP A 60 5.28 3.11 -17.10
C ASP A 60 5.43 3.85 -15.76
N VAL A 61 5.41 3.13 -14.63
CA VAL A 61 5.67 3.71 -13.31
C VAL A 61 7.05 4.35 -13.25
N ILE A 62 8.08 3.66 -13.75
CA ILE A 62 9.45 4.16 -13.76
C ILE A 62 9.57 5.44 -14.60
N GLU A 63 9.02 5.45 -15.82
CA GLU A 63 9.03 6.63 -16.69
C GLU A 63 8.33 7.82 -16.03
N LYS A 64 7.17 7.56 -15.42
CA LYS A 64 6.42 8.59 -14.70
C LYS A 64 7.19 9.12 -13.50
N MET A 65 7.88 8.27 -12.75
CA MET A 65 8.72 8.71 -11.63
C MET A 65 9.88 9.57 -12.09
N GLN A 66 10.51 9.25 -13.23
CA GLN A 66 11.56 10.11 -13.78
C GLN A 66 11.03 11.51 -14.08
N SER A 67 9.82 11.62 -14.63
CA SER A 67 9.16 12.91 -14.85
C SER A 67 8.90 13.65 -13.53
N VAL A 68 8.37 12.97 -12.52
CA VAL A 68 8.12 13.54 -11.19
C VAL A 68 9.41 14.01 -10.51
N VAL A 69 10.49 13.21 -10.55
CA VAL A 69 11.80 13.57 -9.97
C VAL A 69 12.35 14.85 -10.62
N ARG A 70 12.28 14.95 -11.95
CA ARG A 70 12.70 16.16 -12.69
C ARG A 70 11.86 17.38 -12.30
N ASN A 71 10.54 17.23 -12.24
CA ASN A 71 9.63 18.33 -11.90
C ASN A 71 9.77 18.80 -10.45
N GLU A 72 10.05 17.88 -9.52
CA GLU A 72 10.29 18.19 -8.11
C GLU A 72 11.73 18.62 -7.81
N GLY A 73 12.63 18.64 -8.82
CA GLY A 73 14.03 19.00 -8.66
C GLY A 73 14.82 18.08 -7.72
N ARG A 74 14.37 16.82 -7.53
CA ARG A 74 15.03 15.86 -6.65
C ARG A 74 16.25 15.24 -7.32
N LYS A 75 17.27 14.94 -6.51
CA LYS A 75 18.45 14.19 -6.95
C LYS A 75 18.27 12.72 -6.61
N VAL A 76 17.70 11.96 -7.55
CA VAL A 76 17.59 10.50 -7.47
C VAL A 76 18.36 9.93 -8.66
N GLU A 77 19.07 8.83 -8.46
CA GLU A 77 19.79 8.15 -9.54
C GLU A 77 18.84 7.73 -10.66
N ALA A 78 19.26 7.90 -11.91
CA ALA A 78 18.44 7.57 -13.09
C ALA A 78 18.41 6.05 -13.39
N THR A 79 18.34 5.20 -12.36
CA THR A 79 18.23 3.75 -12.52
C THR A 79 16.78 3.30 -12.33
N PRO A 80 16.31 2.24 -13.03
CA PRO A 80 14.98 1.68 -12.83
C PRO A 80 14.67 1.33 -11.37
N LEU A 81 15.66 0.79 -10.66
CA LEU A 81 15.54 0.43 -9.25
C LEU A 81 15.35 1.67 -8.35
N ALA A 82 16.16 2.71 -8.55
CA ALA A 82 16.04 3.94 -7.77
C ALA A 82 14.71 4.67 -8.02
N MET A 83 14.23 4.67 -9.27
CA MET A 83 12.91 5.23 -9.61
C MET A 83 11.77 4.45 -8.97
N TYR A 84 11.83 3.13 -8.96
CA TYR A 84 10.81 2.31 -8.30
C TYR A 84 10.85 2.47 -6.78
N ASN A 85 12.04 2.53 -6.17
CA ASN A 85 12.17 2.83 -4.73
C ASN A 85 11.60 4.21 -4.40
N PHE A 86 11.86 5.22 -5.25
CA PHE A 86 11.26 6.54 -5.10
C PHE A 86 9.72 6.50 -5.17
N PHE A 87 9.15 5.69 -6.06
CA PHE A 87 7.71 5.44 -6.10
C PHE A 87 7.20 4.86 -4.79
N THR A 88 7.83 3.78 -4.29
CA THR A 88 7.46 3.11 -3.04
C THR A 88 7.56 4.05 -1.83
N ASP A 89 8.59 4.89 -1.76
CA ASP A 89 8.74 5.90 -0.71
C ASP A 89 7.62 6.94 -0.76
N ARG A 90 7.19 7.32 -1.96
CA ARG A 90 6.02 8.20 -2.12
C ARG A 90 4.73 7.50 -1.71
N VAL A 91 4.55 6.22 -2.02
CA VAL A 91 3.40 5.47 -1.53
C VAL A 91 3.36 5.51 0.00
N LYS A 92 4.45 5.13 0.67
CA LYS A 92 4.54 5.14 2.15
C LYS A 92 4.25 6.51 2.75
N LYS A 93 4.68 7.58 2.09
CA LYS A 93 4.50 8.95 2.59
C LYS A 93 3.06 9.47 2.44
N HIS A 94 2.32 9.00 1.44
CA HIS A 94 1.03 9.58 1.07
C HIS A 94 -0.16 8.63 1.25
N LEU A 95 0.07 7.34 1.42
CA LEU A 95 -0.97 6.35 1.69
C LEU A 95 -1.08 6.07 3.19
N HIS A 96 -2.26 6.33 3.75
CA HIS A 96 -2.61 5.96 5.12
C HIS A 96 -3.68 4.87 5.09
N ILE A 97 -3.39 3.72 5.67
CA ILE A 97 -4.34 2.61 5.75
C ILE A 97 -5.04 2.66 7.10
N VAL A 98 -6.37 2.67 7.10
CA VAL A 98 -7.21 2.63 8.29
C VAL A 98 -8.04 1.35 8.24
N LEU A 99 -7.87 0.48 9.22
CA LEU A 99 -8.61 -0.76 9.34
C LEU A 99 -9.69 -0.61 10.42
N ALA A 100 -10.94 -0.80 10.04
CA ALA A 100 -12.07 -0.78 10.97
C ALA A 100 -12.48 -2.22 11.27
N MET A 101 -12.15 -2.70 12.47
CA MET A 101 -12.39 -4.10 12.86
C MET A 101 -13.16 -4.15 14.17
N SER A 102 -14.16 -5.03 14.25
CA SER A 102 -14.85 -5.31 15.49
C SER A 102 -13.95 -6.09 16.45
N PRO A 103 -13.77 -5.65 17.70
CA PRO A 103 -13.02 -6.41 18.69
C PRO A 103 -13.83 -7.54 19.33
N ILE A 104 -15.11 -7.68 18.94
CA ILE A 104 -16.00 -8.72 19.47
C ILE A 104 -15.60 -10.07 18.87
N GLY A 105 -15.35 -11.04 19.74
CA GLY A 105 -14.98 -12.41 19.36
C GLY A 105 -13.49 -12.59 19.07
N ASP A 106 -13.11 -13.77 18.60
CA ASP A 106 -11.70 -14.15 18.42
C ASP A 106 -11.09 -13.70 17.08
N THR A 107 -11.90 -13.29 16.11
CA THR A 107 -11.45 -12.96 14.74
C THR A 107 -10.40 -11.86 14.72
N PHE A 108 -10.62 -10.77 15.45
CA PHE A 108 -9.65 -9.67 15.57
C PHE A 108 -8.31 -10.17 16.14
N ARG A 109 -8.37 -10.89 17.26
CA ARG A 109 -7.19 -11.44 17.93
C ARG A 109 -6.43 -12.44 17.03
N ASN A 110 -7.14 -13.26 16.28
CA ASN A 110 -6.55 -14.22 15.35
C ASN A 110 -5.85 -13.51 14.20
N ARG A 111 -6.46 -12.48 13.61
CA ARG A 111 -5.84 -11.68 12.55
C ARG A 111 -4.60 -10.93 13.03
N LEU A 112 -4.60 -10.39 14.25
CA LEU A 112 -3.41 -9.78 14.84
C LEU A 112 -2.23 -10.76 14.99
N ARG A 113 -2.51 -12.04 15.28
CA ARG A 113 -1.46 -13.07 15.34
C ARG A 113 -0.94 -13.48 13.97
N MET A 114 -1.82 -13.55 12.97
CA MET A 114 -1.46 -13.91 11.60
C MET A 114 -0.71 -12.79 10.88
N PHE A 115 -1.04 -11.53 11.19
CA PHE A 115 -0.49 -10.34 10.53
C PHE A 115 0.15 -9.39 11.54
N PRO A 116 1.42 -9.63 11.95
CA PRO A 116 2.12 -8.79 12.92
C PRO A 116 2.29 -7.32 12.50
N SER A 117 2.21 -7.02 11.19
CA SER A 117 2.25 -5.66 10.64
C SER A 117 1.11 -4.79 11.16
N LEU A 118 -0.04 -5.38 11.53
CA LEU A 118 -1.16 -4.65 12.11
C LEU A 118 -0.85 -4.09 13.50
N ILE A 119 0.14 -4.64 14.19
CA ILE A 119 0.62 -4.15 15.49
C ILE A 119 1.87 -3.29 15.29
N ASN A 120 2.79 -3.73 14.43
CA ASN A 120 4.10 -3.10 14.28
C ASN A 120 4.07 -1.83 13.42
N CYS A 121 3.13 -1.73 12.48
CA CYS A 121 3.06 -0.65 11.49
C CYS A 121 1.80 0.21 11.63
N CYS A 122 0.87 -0.14 12.52
CA CYS A 122 -0.36 0.62 12.76
C CYS A 122 -0.48 0.99 14.24
N THR A 123 -1.31 2.00 14.51
CA THR A 123 -1.72 2.35 15.87
C THR A 123 -3.13 1.80 16.10
N ILE A 124 -3.34 1.11 17.22
CA ILE A 124 -4.65 0.61 17.60
C ILE A 124 -5.40 1.73 18.32
N ASP A 125 -6.55 2.11 17.76
CA ASP A 125 -7.47 3.08 18.35
C ASP A 125 -8.78 2.38 18.74
N TRP A 126 -9.20 2.55 19.99
CA TRP A 126 -10.36 1.87 20.57
C TRP A 126 -11.57 2.80 20.59
N PHE A 127 -12.58 2.47 19.81
CA PHE A 127 -13.82 3.23 19.74
C PHE A 127 -14.75 2.80 20.89
N GLN A 128 -15.29 3.78 21.62
CA GLN A 128 -16.26 3.61 22.70
C GLN A 128 -17.68 3.87 22.23
#